data_AF-A0A6I3A684-F1
#
_entry.id   AF-A0A6I3A684-F1
#
_cell.length_a   1.000
_cell.length_b   1.000
_cell.length_c   1.000
_cell.angle_alpha   90.00
_cell.angle_beta   90.00
_cell.angle_gamma   90.00
#
_symmetry.space_group_name_H-M   'P 1'
#
loop_
_entity.id
_entity.type
_entity.pdbx_description
1 polymer ?
#
loop_
_entity_poly.entity_id
_entity_poly.type
_entity_poly.pdbx_seq_one_letter_code
_entity_poly.pdbx_strand_id
1 'polypeptide(L)'
;MRRKTLGSVVLVIACALVASGCSSTKTEKPNGVQDLKPIAAFQRAVNAMQEATDVTARGALPVNGKAAVVETRFSGPNASATVKSKASTFQVVRTGQFIYVRASVEFWTPYVGRPQAVSINTRWAQSLIDGPLAQFNFFVDKNTFFKASGRLNKGKIVDLNGKQALTLIDPP
;
A
#
# COMPACT_ATOMS: atom_id res chain seq x y z
N MET A 1 -27.85 10.23 -8.54
CA MET A 1 -26.67 9.49 -8.04
C MET A 1 -25.44 10.39 -8.10
N ARG A 2 -24.94 10.88 -6.95
CA ARG A 2 -23.70 11.68 -6.90
C ARG A 2 -22.50 10.73 -6.87
N ARG A 3 -21.76 10.63 -7.98
CA ARG A 3 -20.42 10.02 -8.01
C ARG A 3 -19.52 10.87 -7.12
N LYS A 4 -19.19 10.40 -5.93
CA LYS A 4 -18.15 11.00 -5.09
C LYS A 4 -16.81 10.62 -5.71
N THR A 5 -16.23 11.52 -6.48
CA THR A 5 -14.83 11.44 -6.90
C THR A 5 -13.97 11.52 -5.65
N LEU A 6 -13.21 10.46 -5.38
CA LEU A 6 -12.20 10.44 -4.32
C LEU A 6 -11.17 11.53 -4.65
N GLY A 7 -11.12 12.56 -3.81
CA GLY A 7 -10.19 13.68 -3.93
C GLY A 7 -8.74 13.25 -3.73
N SER A 8 -7.82 14.04 -4.29
CA SER A 8 -6.37 13.84 -4.30
C SER A 8 -5.84 13.22 -3.01
N VAL A 9 -5.21 12.06 -3.15
CA VAL A 9 -4.50 11.38 -2.07
C VAL A 9 -3.09 11.98 -2.01
N VAL A 10 -2.78 12.70 -0.94
CA VAL A 10 -1.38 13.02 -0.61
C VAL A 10 -0.74 11.74 -0.13
N LEU A 11 0.06 11.14 -1.01
CA LEU A 11 0.69 9.85 -0.79
C LEU A 11 2.19 10.07 -0.57
N VAL A 12 2.60 10.16 0.70
CA VAL A 12 4.02 10.10 1.06
C VAL A 12 4.42 8.63 1.09
N ILE A 13 4.65 8.05 -0.10
CA ILE A 13 5.28 6.73 -0.22
C ILE A 13 6.78 6.92 -0.05
N ALA A 14 7.29 6.59 1.13
CA ALA A 14 8.68 6.19 1.28
C ALA A 14 8.78 4.72 0.84
N CYS A 15 9.03 4.49 -0.45
CA CYS A 15 9.27 3.15 -0.99
C CYS A 15 10.68 2.68 -0.58
N ALA A 16 10.81 1.99 0.55
CA ALA A 16 11.97 1.17 0.83
C ALA A 16 11.75 -0.23 0.22
N LEU A 17 12.27 -0.45 -0.99
CA LEU A 17 12.39 -1.80 -1.56
C LEU A 17 13.51 -2.53 -0.82
N VAL A 18 13.14 -3.36 0.17
CA VAL A 18 14.09 -4.19 0.90
C VAL A 18 14.25 -5.51 0.15
N ALA A 19 15.29 -5.60 -0.68
CA ALA A 19 15.87 -6.90 -1.02
C ALA A 19 16.65 -7.37 0.22
N SER A 20 16.11 -8.35 0.94
CA SER A 20 16.73 -8.97 2.11
C SER A 20 17.92 -9.83 1.66
N GLY A 21 19.08 -9.20 1.52
CA GLY A 21 20.38 -9.87 1.40
C GLY A 21 21.22 -9.61 2.65
N CYS A 22 21.81 -10.67 3.21
CA CYS A 22 22.61 -10.68 4.43
C CYS A 22 23.64 -9.54 4.52
N SER A 23 23.86 -9.10 5.76
CA SER A 23 24.75 -8.02 6.17
C SER A 23 26.15 -8.11 5.58
N SER A 24 26.61 -7.04 4.96
CA SER A 24 27.98 -6.57 5.12
C SER A 24 27.99 -5.05 4.98
N THR A 25 28.69 -4.39 5.91
CA THR A 25 28.93 -2.94 5.98
C THR A 25 29.82 -2.49 4.83
N LYS A 26 29.30 -2.54 3.61
CA LYS A 26 29.82 -1.78 2.48
C LYS A 26 28.78 -0.70 2.20
N THR A 27 29.19 0.56 2.27
CA THR A 27 28.42 1.65 1.70
C THR A 27 28.27 1.33 0.21
N GLU A 28 27.16 0.68 -0.16
CA GLU A 28 26.89 0.31 -1.54
C GLU A 28 26.99 1.57 -2.39
N LYS A 29 27.71 1.48 -3.51
CA LYS A 29 27.79 2.60 -4.46
C LYS A 29 26.37 3.04 -4.81
N PRO A 30 26.06 4.34 -4.81
CA PRO A 30 24.72 4.82 -5.15
C PRO A 30 24.27 4.26 -6.49
N ASN A 31 23.04 3.77 -6.57
CA ASN A 31 22.46 3.17 -7.78
C ASN A 31 22.04 4.22 -8.85
N GLY A 32 22.42 5.49 -8.67
CA GLY A 32 22.23 6.59 -9.61
C GLY A 32 20.82 7.17 -9.64
N VAL A 33 19.89 6.71 -8.79
CA VAL A 33 18.50 7.22 -8.78
C VAL A 33 18.41 8.69 -8.39
N GLN A 34 19.38 9.18 -7.62
CA GLN A 34 19.47 10.58 -7.21
C GLN A 34 19.76 11.53 -8.37
N ASP A 35 20.34 11.04 -9.47
CA ASP A 35 20.70 11.86 -10.64
C ASP A 35 19.56 11.94 -11.67
N LEU A 36 18.56 11.06 -11.56
CA LEU A 36 17.41 11.00 -12.47
C LEU A 36 16.41 12.12 -12.21
N LYS A 37 15.63 12.53 -13.22
CA LYS A 37 14.45 13.37 -13.01
C LYS A 37 13.46 12.67 -12.03
N PRO A 38 12.66 13.40 -11.23
CA PRO A 38 11.80 12.80 -10.21
C PRO A 38 10.91 11.65 -10.72
N ILE A 39 10.24 11.86 -11.87
CA ILE A 39 9.37 10.86 -12.46
C ILE A 39 10.14 9.63 -12.97
N ALA A 40 11.36 9.81 -13.49
CA ALA A 40 12.21 8.71 -13.94
C ALA A 40 12.74 7.89 -12.74
N ALA A 41 13.09 8.56 -11.63
CA ALA A 41 13.44 7.88 -10.38
C ALA A 41 12.27 7.03 -9.85
N PHE A 42 11.05 7.60 -9.86
CA PHE A 42 9.84 6.88 -9.47
C PHE A 42 9.58 5.66 -10.36
N GLN A 43 9.60 5.83 -11.69
CA GLN A 43 9.38 4.74 -12.64
C GLN A 43 10.41 3.62 -12.46
N ARG A 44 11.69 3.96 -12.24
CA ARG A 44 12.73 2.96 -11.96
C ARG A 44 12.43 2.17 -10.68
N ALA A 45 11.95 2.84 -9.63
CA ALA A 45 11.55 2.17 -8.39
C ALA A 45 10.31 1.28 -8.60
N VAL A 46 9.31 1.75 -9.34
CA VAL A 46 8.11 0.96 -9.69
C VAL A 46 8.49 -0.28 -10.49
N ASN A 47 9.37 -0.16 -11.49
CA ASN A 47 9.81 -1.30 -12.30
C ASN A 47 10.52 -2.35 -11.44
N ALA A 48 11.46 -1.93 -10.59
CA ALA A 48 12.14 -2.84 -9.66
C ALA A 48 11.17 -3.54 -8.70
N MET A 49 10.11 -2.85 -8.26
CA MET A 49 9.05 -3.42 -7.44
C MET A 49 8.18 -4.44 -8.19
N GLN A 50 7.91 -4.20 -9.47
CA GLN A 50 7.16 -5.12 -10.33
C GLN A 50 7.95 -6.39 -10.61
N GLU A 51 9.25 -6.27 -10.85
CA GLU A 51 10.17 -7.39 -11.08
C GLU A 51 10.42 -8.25 -9.83
N ALA A 52 10.28 -7.66 -8.63
CA ALA A 52 10.49 -8.38 -7.38
C ALA A 52 9.37 -9.39 -7.08
N THR A 53 9.76 -10.64 -6.80
CA THR A 53 8.81 -11.72 -6.40
C THR A 53 8.08 -11.40 -5.11
N ASP A 54 8.82 -10.90 -4.11
CA ASP A 54 8.32 -10.59 -2.78
C ASP A 54 8.60 -9.13 -2.44
N VAL A 55 7.55 -8.40 -2.06
CA VAL A 55 7.63 -6.98 -1.70
C VAL A 55 6.84 -6.76 -0.43
N THR A 56 7.45 -6.12 0.56
CA THR A 56 6.73 -5.61 1.74
C THR A 56 6.77 -4.09 1.72
N ALA A 57 5.62 -3.46 1.91
CA ALA A 57 5.51 -2.02 2.06
C ALA A 57 4.73 -1.68 3.33
N ARG A 58 5.25 -0.69 4.06
CA ARG A 58 4.63 -0.17 5.27
C ARG A 58 4.66 1.35 5.24
N GLY A 59 3.53 1.97 5.55
CA GLY A 59 3.41 3.43 5.53
C GLY A 59 2.12 3.92 6.15
N ALA A 60 1.93 5.23 6.12
CA ALA A 60 0.69 5.87 6.51
C ALA A 60 0.02 6.48 5.29
N LEU A 61 -1.28 6.26 5.12
CA LEU A 61 -2.09 6.92 4.10
C LEU A 61 -3.50 7.23 4.62
N PRO A 62 -4.16 8.25 4.06
CA PRO A 62 -5.56 8.50 4.37
C PRO A 62 -6.43 7.38 3.76
N VAL A 63 -7.22 6.71 4.59
CA VAL A 63 -8.24 5.74 4.19
C VAL A 63 -9.59 6.27 4.66
N ASN A 64 -10.50 6.55 3.73
CA ASN A 64 -11.79 7.20 4.00
C ASN A 64 -11.63 8.50 4.82
N GLY A 65 -10.63 9.32 4.47
CA GLY A 65 -10.35 10.60 5.13
C GLY A 65 -9.71 10.49 6.52
N LYS A 66 -9.39 9.28 7.00
CA LYS A 66 -8.73 9.06 8.29
C LYS A 66 -7.32 8.54 8.09
N ALA A 67 -6.37 9.03 8.88
CA ALA A 67 -5.02 8.48 8.90
C ALA A 67 -5.06 7.00 9.28
N ALA A 68 -4.46 6.16 8.44
CA ALA A 68 -4.31 4.74 8.69
C ALA A 68 -2.87 4.31 8.43
N VAL A 69 -2.37 3.41 9.28
CA VAL A 69 -1.14 2.66 9.02
C VAL A 69 -1.51 1.46 8.16
N VAL A 70 -0.79 1.31 7.07
CA VAL A 70 -0.97 0.20 6.13
C VAL A 70 0.32 -0.57 6.06
N GLU A 71 0.18 -1.88 6.14
CA GLU A 71 1.24 -2.84 5.87
C GLU A 71 0.71 -3.81 4.82
N THR A 72 1.40 -3.92 3.69
CA THR A 72 1.05 -4.82 2.60
C THR A 72 2.25 -5.68 2.23
N ARG A 73 1.96 -6.93 1.87
CA ARG A 73 2.92 -7.92 1.39
C ARG A 73 2.40 -8.48 0.09
N PHE A 74 3.23 -8.42 -0.94
CA PHE A 74 3.01 -9.07 -2.22
C PHE A 74 3.97 -10.26 -2.31
N SER A 75 3.49 -11.42 -2.76
CA SER A 75 4.26 -12.65 -2.92
C SER A 75 3.75 -13.40 -4.15
N GLY A 76 4.44 -13.21 -5.29
CA GLY A 76 3.99 -13.70 -6.59
C GLY A 76 2.56 -13.25 -6.93
N PRO A 77 1.63 -14.18 -7.23
CA PRO A 77 0.23 -13.86 -7.55
C PRO A 77 -0.63 -13.50 -6.32
N ASN A 78 -0.09 -13.69 -5.11
CA ASN A 78 -0.81 -13.49 -3.87
C ASN A 78 -0.41 -12.17 -3.21
N ALA A 79 -1.33 -11.60 -2.45
CA ALA A 79 -1.04 -10.41 -1.67
C ALA A 79 -1.90 -10.34 -0.41
N SER A 80 -1.40 -9.68 0.62
CA SER A 80 -2.14 -9.42 1.84
C SER A 80 -1.86 -8.01 2.34
N ALA A 81 -2.84 -7.43 3.01
CA ALA A 81 -2.69 -6.12 3.64
C ALA A 81 -3.39 -6.07 4.98
N THR A 82 -2.81 -5.34 5.93
CA THR A 82 -3.44 -4.94 7.18
C THR A 82 -3.49 -3.43 7.25
N VAL A 83 -4.68 -2.91 7.47
CA VAL A 83 -4.94 -1.47 7.58
C VAL A 83 -5.50 -1.17 8.95
N LYS A 84 -4.79 -0.33 9.71
CA LYS A 84 -5.14 0.07 11.07
C LYS A 84 -5.31 1.58 11.14
N SER A 85 -6.50 2.02 11.54
CA SER A 85 -6.75 3.41 11.94
C SER A 85 -7.06 3.47 13.44
N LYS A 86 -7.16 4.67 14.00
CA LYS A 86 -7.64 4.84 15.38
C LYS A 86 -9.06 4.28 15.60
N ALA A 87 -9.88 4.24 14.56
CA ALA A 87 -11.30 3.89 14.68
C ALA A 87 -11.61 2.44 14.34
N SER A 88 -10.79 1.80 13.50
CA SER A 88 -11.11 0.48 12.95
C SER A 88 -9.89 -0.18 12.32
N THR A 89 -9.96 -1.51 12.19
CA THR A 89 -8.96 -2.33 11.49
C THR A 89 -9.64 -3.19 10.43
N PHE A 90 -8.97 -3.40 9.30
CA PHE A 90 -9.31 -4.47 8.39
C PHE A 90 -8.07 -5.15 7.81
N GLN A 91 -8.26 -6.38 7.38
CA GLN A 91 -7.28 -7.23 6.72
C GLN A 91 -7.85 -7.65 5.37
N VAL A 92 -6.99 -7.69 4.37
CA VAL A 92 -7.32 -8.10 3.01
C VAL A 92 -6.34 -9.18 2.59
N VAL A 93 -6.83 -10.23 1.94
CA VAL A 93 -5.99 -11.24 1.28
C VAL A 93 -6.51 -11.45 -0.13
N ARG A 94 -5.62 -11.44 -1.11
CA ARG A 94 -5.89 -11.83 -2.49
C ARG A 94 -5.16 -13.11 -2.79
N THR A 95 -5.88 -14.09 -3.32
CA THR A 95 -5.32 -15.34 -3.84
C THR A 95 -6.14 -15.80 -5.05
N GLY A 96 -5.44 -16.07 -6.16
CA GLY A 96 -6.08 -16.37 -7.43
C GLY A 96 -7.10 -15.30 -7.84
N GLN A 97 -8.34 -15.73 -8.11
CA GLN A 97 -9.46 -14.88 -8.48
C GLN A 97 -10.29 -14.37 -7.30
N PHE A 98 -9.88 -14.67 -6.07
CA PHE A 98 -10.64 -14.32 -4.87
C PHE A 98 -9.94 -13.27 -4.03
N ILE A 99 -10.78 -12.45 -3.40
CA ILE A 99 -10.39 -11.50 -2.37
C ILE A 99 -11.17 -11.82 -1.09
N TYR A 100 -10.47 -11.75 0.02
CA TYR A 100 -10.97 -12.03 1.35
C TYR A 100 -10.77 -10.81 2.23
N VAL A 101 -11.81 -10.41 2.95
CA VAL A 101 -11.75 -9.26 3.87
C VAL A 101 -12.24 -9.69 5.24
N ARG A 102 -11.44 -9.40 6.26
CA ARG A 102 -11.83 -9.50 7.67
C ARG A 102 -11.67 -8.14 8.32
N ALA A 103 -12.63 -7.71 9.12
CA ALA A 103 -12.57 -6.38 9.72
C ALA A 103 -13.20 -6.32 11.11
N SER A 104 -12.80 -5.30 11.86
CA SER A 104 -13.33 -4.99 13.19
C SER A 104 -14.84 -4.69 13.18
N VAL A 105 -15.50 -4.75 14.33
CA VAL A 105 -16.92 -4.41 14.47
C VAL A 105 -17.19 -2.98 14.01
N GLU A 106 -16.30 -2.06 14.38
CA GLU A 106 -16.36 -0.63 14.05
C GLU A 106 -16.29 -0.40 12.54
N PHE A 107 -15.53 -1.25 11.83
CA PHE A 107 -15.46 -1.21 10.37
C PHE A 107 -16.79 -1.64 9.74
N TRP A 108 -17.38 -2.74 10.21
CA TRP A 108 -18.58 -3.31 9.61
C TRP A 108 -19.87 -2.59 9.98
N THR A 109 -19.92 -1.95 11.16
CA THR A 109 -21.13 -1.32 11.70
C THR A 109 -21.82 -0.35 10.72
N PRO A 110 -21.12 0.54 10.00
CA PRO A 110 -21.73 1.43 9.02
C PRO A 110 -22.39 0.72 7.82
N TYR A 111 -22.05 -0.54 7.55
CA TYR A 111 -22.51 -1.30 6.38
C TYR A 111 -23.64 -2.27 6.72
N VAL A 112 -23.58 -2.91 7.89
CA VAL A 112 -24.49 -4.01 8.26
C VAL A 112 -25.20 -3.81 9.61
N GLY A 113 -24.91 -2.72 10.31
CA GLY A 113 -25.37 -2.50 11.68
C GLY A 113 -24.59 -3.31 12.71
N ARG A 114 -24.63 -2.88 13.98
CA ARG A 114 -23.78 -3.45 15.04
C ARG A 114 -24.05 -4.94 15.33
N PRO A 115 -25.30 -5.43 15.43
CA PRO A 115 -25.54 -6.86 15.72
C PRO A 115 -24.91 -7.77 14.67
N GLN A 116 -25.10 -7.45 13.39
CA GLN A 116 -24.49 -8.21 12.30
C GLN A 116 -22.96 -8.02 12.24
N ALA A 117 -22.45 -6.82 12.53
CA ALA A 117 -21.02 -6.57 12.60
C ALA A 117 -20.32 -7.45 13.66
N VAL A 118 -20.95 -7.65 14.82
CA VAL A 118 -20.44 -8.55 15.88
C VAL A 118 -20.43 -10.01 15.44
N SER A 119 -21.40 -10.46 14.64
CA SER A 119 -21.46 -11.86 14.20
C SER A 119 -20.43 -12.20 13.10
N ILE A 120 -19.93 -11.20 12.36
CA ILE A 120 -19.02 -11.39 11.22
C ILE A 120 -17.58 -10.90 11.45
N ASN A 121 -17.29 -10.14 12.50
CA ASN A 121 -15.96 -9.52 12.72
C ASN A 121 -14.79 -10.52 12.82
N THR A 122 -15.05 -11.78 13.15
CA THR A 122 -14.05 -12.84 13.21
C THR A 122 -13.93 -13.65 11.92
N ARG A 123 -14.82 -13.41 10.95
CA ARG A 123 -14.92 -14.18 9.70
C ARG A 123 -14.28 -13.44 8.53
N TRP A 124 -13.97 -14.19 7.48
CA TRP A 124 -13.54 -13.65 6.19
C TRP A 124 -14.75 -13.56 5.26
N ALA A 125 -15.09 -12.35 4.82
CA ALA A 125 -15.97 -12.15 3.69
C ALA A 125 -15.19 -12.44 2.41
N GLN A 126 -15.72 -13.28 1.54
CA GLN A 126 -15.09 -13.67 0.28
C GLN A 126 -15.88 -13.09 -0.90
N SER A 127 -15.19 -12.64 -1.94
CA SER A 127 -15.77 -12.42 -3.26
C SER A 127 -14.76 -12.69 -4.37
N LEU A 128 -15.22 -12.70 -5.62
CA LEU A 128 -14.34 -12.51 -6.77
C LEU A 128 -13.67 -11.12 -6.67
N ILE A 129 -12.49 -10.97 -7.29
CA ILE A 129 -11.72 -9.72 -7.23
C ILE A 129 -12.46 -8.52 -7.84
N ASP A 130 -13.35 -8.74 -8.79
CA ASP A 130 -14.19 -7.74 -9.46
C ASP A 130 -15.61 -7.66 -8.86
N GLY A 131 -15.86 -8.42 -7.79
CA GLY A 131 -17.12 -8.47 -7.09
C GLY A 131 -17.32 -7.38 -6.02
N PRO A 132 -18.21 -7.61 -5.05
CA PRO A 132 -18.58 -6.62 -4.03
C PRO A 132 -17.42 -6.08 -3.17
N LEU A 133 -16.28 -6.76 -3.12
CA LEU A 133 -15.09 -6.33 -2.35
C LEU A 133 -13.99 -5.73 -3.24
N ALA A 134 -14.26 -5.42 -4.51
CA ALA A 134 -13.26 -4.91 -5.46
C ALA A 134 -12.54 -3.64 -5.00
N GLN A 135 -13.19 -2.80 -4.19
CA GLN A 135 -12.57 -1.59 -3.61
C GLN A 135 -11.33 -1.88 -2.75
N PHE A 136 -11.21 -3.08 -2.19
CA PHE A 136 -10.05 -3.48 -1.39
C PHE A 136 -8.84 -3.89 -2.24
N ASN A 137 -9.01 -4.08 -3.55
CA ASN A 137 -7.91 -4.39 -4.47
C ASN A 137 -6.79 -3.36 -4.42
N PHE A 138 -7.10 -2.09 -4.11
CA PHE A 138 -6.10 -1.04 -3.94
C PHE A 138 -4.94 -1.46 -3.02
N PHE A 139 -5.22 -2.22 -1.97
CA PHE A 139 -4.21 -2.64 -0.99
C PHE A 139 -3.41 -3.88 -1.39
N VAL A 140 -3.89 -4.62 -2.40
CA VAL A 140 -3.41 -5.96 -2.78
C VAL A 140 -3.18 -6.09 -4.29
N ASP A 141 -3.03 -4.96 -4.98
CA ASP A 141 -2.62 -4.87 -6.37
C ASP A 141 -1.45 -3.88 -6.49
N LYS A 142 -0.26 -4.41 -6.81
CA LYS A 142 0.98 -3.64 -6.98
C LYS A 142 0.79 -2.45 -7.93
N ASN A 143 0.00 -2.63 -8.99
CA ASN A 143 -0.18 -1.61 -10.03
C ASN A 143 -0.98 -0.41 -9.53
N THR A 144 -1.89 -0.61 -8.57
CA THR A 144 -2.73 0.45 -8.03
C THR A 144 -2.18 1.03 -6.74
N PHE A 145 -1.52 0.20 -5.93
CA PHE A 145 -0.92 0.63 -4.66
C PHE A 145 0.22 1.64 -4.86
N PHE A 146 1.08 1.42 -5.85
CA PHE A 146 2.25 2.28 -6.13
C PHE A 146 2.01 3.21 -7.32
N LYS A 147 0.99 4.07 -7.23
CA LYS A 147 0.71 5.12 -8.23
C LYS A 147 1.09 6.50 -7.69
N ALA A 148 1.51 7.37 -8.60
CA ALA A 148 1.75 8.79 -8.35
C ALA A 148 0.92 9.65 -9.31
N SER A 149 0.62 10.89 -8.94
CA SER A 149 -0.08 11.88 -9.78
C SER A 149 0.70 12.26 -11.05
N GLY A 150 2.01 12.00 -11.05
CA GLY A 150 2.94 12.35 -12.12
C GLY A 150 3.71 13.66 -11.88
N ARG A 151 3.30 14.49 -10.91
CA ARG A 151 3.96 15.77 -10.58
C ARG A 151 4.89 15.63 -9.39
N LEU A 152 5.89 14.76 -9.51
CA LEU A 152 6.78 14.43 -8.41
C LEU A 152 7.89 15.47 -8.22
N ASN A 153 8.18 15.79 -6.96
CA ASN A 153 9.34 16.56 -6.54
C ASN A 153 10.35 15.67 -5.79
N LYS A 154 11.64 16.01 -5.88
CA LYS A 154 12.65 15.37 -5.03
C LYS A 154 12.61 15.97 -3.63
N GLY A 155 12.62 15.10 -2.63
CA GLY A 155 12.87 15.45 -1.24
C GLY A 155 14.32 15.17 -0.85
N LYS A 156 14.55 15.04 0.46
CA LYS A 156 15.86 14.72 1.02
C LYS A 156 16.21 13.25 0.78
N ILE A 157 17.50 12.96 0.76
CA ILE A 157 18.00 11.59 0.95
C ILE A 157 17.87 11.26 2.45
N VAL A 158 17.30 10.10 2.74
CA VAL A 158 17.08 9.61 4.10
C VAL A 158 17.73 8.23 4.26
N ASP A 159 18.14 7.89 5.47
CA ASP A 159 18.50 6.51 5.79
C ASP A 159 17.22 5.73 6.14
N LEU A 160 16.98 4.63 5.42
CA LEU A 160 15.92 3.68 5.71
C LEU A 160 16.56 2.32 5.94
N ASN A 161 16.63 1.92 7.21
CA ASN A 161 17.21 0.65 7.65
C ASN A 161 18.66 0.43 7.17
N GLY A 162 19.49 1.46 7.26
CA GLY A 162 20.90 1.41 6.83
C GLY A 162 21.12 1.54 5.33
N LYS A 163 20.08 1.91 4.57
CA LYS A 163 20.16 2.19 3.12
C LYS A 163 19.74 3.62 2.82
N GLN A 164 20.54 4.32 2.03
CA GLN A 164 20.16 5.64 1.54
C GLN A 164 19.00 5.52 0.54
N ALA A 165 17.96 6.31 0.75
CA ALA A 165 16.77 6.37 -0.10
C ALA A 165 16.47 7.83 -0.49
N LEU A 166 16.22 8.05 -1.77
CA LEU A 166 15.69 9.32 -2.27
C LEU A 166 14.21 9.44 -1.91
N THR A 167 13.83 10.47 -1.16
CA THR A 167 12.42 10.79 -0.94
C THR A 167 11.82 11.41 -2.20
N LEU A 168 10.63 10.96 -2.59
CA LEU A 168 9.82 11.60 -3.62
C LEU A 168 8.55 12.16 -2.99
N ILE A 169 8.17 13.38 -3.38
CA ILE A 169 7.03 14.09 -2.83
C ILE A 169 5.99 14.23 -3.95
N ASP A 170 4.81 13.65 -3.72
CA ASP A 170 3.64 13.81 -4.58
C ASP A 170 2.72 14.89 -3.98
N PRO A 171 2.70 16.11 -4.54
CA PRO A 171 1.84 17.18 -4.04
C PRO A 171 0.35 16.85 -4.28
N PRO A 172 -0.56 17.39 -3.45
CA PRO A 172 -2.01 17.23 -3.61
C PRO A 172 -2.54 17.72 -4.97
#